data_AF-A0A7C1PFM7-F1
#
_entry.id   AF-A0A7C1PFM7-F1
#
_cell.length_a   1.000
_cell.length_b   1.000
_cell.length_c   1.000
_cell.angle_alpha   90.00
_cell.angle_beta   90.00
_cell.angle_gamma   90.00
#
_symmetry.space_group_name_H-M   'P 1'
#
loop_
_entity.id
_entity.type
_entity.pdbx_description
1 polymer ?
#
loop_
_entity_poly.entity_id
_entity_poly.type
_entity_poly.pdbx_seq_one_letter_code
_entity_poly.pdbx_strand_id
1 'polypeptide(L)'
;MARVVLAMSGGVDSSASAVLLRRQGHEVIGLFMRTGVQHSSGEKGASARADHKKGCCSVQDAWDARRVADRLGIPFYALDFRAEFDRIIDYFADEYVRGRTPNPCVVCNTWLKFGQLWEFARQLEADYIATGHYARIIPGPQGA
;
A
#
# COMPACT_ATOMS: atom_id res chain seq x y z
N MET A 1 -13.70 -5.66 -19.85
CA MET A 1 -12.30 -5.46 -19.42
C MET A 1 -12.23 -4.11 -18.74
N ALA A 2 -11.49 -4.01 -17.65
CA ALA A 2 -11.42 -2.79 -16.83
C ALA A 2 -9.96 -2.41 -16.59
N ARG A 3 -9.70 -1.11 -16.42
CA ARG A 3 -8.41 -0.56 -15.99
C ARG A 3 -8.34 -0.54 -14.46
N VAL A 4 -7.33 -1.18 -13.90
CA VAL A 4 -7.18 -1.40 -12.46
C VAL A 4 -5.84 -0.88 -11.97
N VAL A 5 -5.87 0.08 -11.04
CA VAL A 5 -4.67 0.52 -10.33
C VAL A 5 -4.48 -0.33 -9.08
N LEU A 6 -3.39 -1.09 -9.03
CA LEU A 6 -3.08 -2.02 -7.96
C LEU A 6 -1.99 -1.46 -7.05
N ALA A 7 -2.30 -1.29 -5.77
CA ALA A 7 -1.28 -1.02 -4.76
C ALA A 7 -0.38 -2.26 -4.56
N MET A 8 0.88 -2.12 -4.94
CA MET A 8 1.93 -3.14 -4.84
C MET A 8 2.92 -2.74 -3.77
N SER A 9 2.97 -3.49 -2.66
CA SER A 9 3.85 -3.20 -1.52
C SER A 9 5.21 -3.90 -1.58
N GLY A 10 5.49 -4.65 -2.65
CA GLY A 10 6.62 -5.59 -2.74
C GLY A 10 6.34 -6.95 -2.09
N GLY A 11 5.21 -7.08 -1.38
CA GLY A 11 4.78 -8.32 -0.77
C GLY A 11 4.05 -9.27 -1.73
N VAL A 12 4.09 -10.56 -1.40
CA VAL A 12 3.52 -11.66 -2.20
C VAL A 12 2.04 -11.49 -2.48
N ASP A 13 1.25 -10.98 -1.54
CA ASP A 13 -0.20 -10.84 -1.70
C ASP A 13 -0.53 -9.88 -2.84
N SER A 14 0.13 -8.72 -2.86
CA SER A 14 -0.04 -7.75 -3.95
C SER A 14 0.50 -8.26 -5.29
N SER A 15 1.57 -9.06 -5.27
CA SER A 15 2.09 -9.71 -6.49
C SER A 15 1.11 -10.75 -7.03
N ALA A 16 0.51 -11.56 -6.16
CA ALA A 16 -0.50 -12.54 -6.53
C ALA A 16 -1.76 -11.86 -7.09
N SER A 17 -2.22 -10.78 -6.47
CA SER A 17 -3.31 -9.96 -7.00
C SER A 17 -3.01 -9.44 -8.42
N ALA A 18 -1.79 -8.98 -8.70
CA ALA A 18 -1.38 -8.54 -10.04
C ALA A 18 -1.50 -9.67 -11.08
N VAL A 19 -1.04 -10.87 -10.73
CA VAL A 19 -1.13 -12.06 -11.59
C VAL A 19 -2.59 -12.42 -11.86
N LEU A 20 -3.44 -12.42 -10.83
CA LEU A 20 -4.85 -12.78 -10.95
C LEU A 20 -5.61 -11.78 -11.83
N LEU A 21 -5.43 -10.48 -11.61
CA LEU A 21 -6.06 -9.44 -12.42
C LEU A 21 -5.62 -9.50 -13.89
N ARG A 22 -4.32 -9.71 -14.14
CA ARG A 22 -3.80 -9.89 -15.50
C ARG A 22 -4.40 -11.13 -16.18
N ARG A 23 -4.51 -12.25 -15.46
CA ARG A 23 -5.13 -13.50 -15.98
C ARG A 23 -6.62 -13.33 -16.30
N GLN A 24 -7.31 -12.43 -15.60
CA GLN A 24 -8.70 -12.06 -15.87
C GLN A 24 -8.85 -11.11 -17.08
N GLY A 25 -7.73 -10.66 -17.68
CA GLY A 25 -7.74 -9.78 -18.86
C GLY A 25 -7.86 -8.29 -18.56
N HIS A 26 -7.70 -7.88 -17.29
CA HIS A 26 -7.69 -6.47 -16.92
C HIS A 26 -6.41 -5.77 -17.37
N GLU A 27 -6.53 -4.47 -17.67
CA GLU A 27 -5.38 -3.58 -17.81
C GLU A 27 -4.92 -3.20 -16.40
N VAL A 28 -3.78 -3.74 -15.97
CA VAL A 28 -3.28 -3.53 -14.60
C VAL A 28 -2.16 -2.50 -14.62
N ILE A 29 -2.24 -1.53 -13.71
CA ILE A 29 -1.18 -0.55 -13.45
C ILE A 29 -0.73 -0.73 -12.00
N GLY A 30 0.54 -1.07 -11.81
CA GLY A 30 1.15 -1.20 -10.48
C GLY A 30 1.50 0.15 -9.87
N LEU A 31 1.27 0.29 -8.57
CA LEU A 31 1.63 1.49 -7.82
C LEU A 31 2.28 1.13 -6.49
N PHE A 32 3.42 1.72 -6.18
CA PHE A 32 4.07 1.64 -4.88
C PHE A 32 3.95 2.98 -4.13
N MET A 33 3.54 2.92 -2.86
CA MET A 33 3.41 4.09 -2.00
C MET A 33 4.67 4.27 -1.15
N ARG A 34 5.45 5.30 -1.45
CA ARG A 34 6.64 5.66 -0.67
C ARG A 34 6.25 6.59 0.47
N THR A 35 6.24 6.07 1.69
CA THR A 35 5.86 6.82 2.91
C THR A 35 7.05 7.38 3.68
N GLY A 36 8.29 7.19 3.18
CA GLY A 36 9.50 7.84 3.69
C GLY A 36 10.02 7.36 5.05
N VAL A 37 9.47 6.29 5.61
CA VAL A 37 9.98 5.69 6.84
C VAL A 37 11.35 5.05 6.58
N GLN A 38 12.41 5.82 6.78
CA GLN A 38 13.78 5.36 6.78
C GLN A 38 14.07 4.79 8.18
N HIS A 39 14.33 3.48 8.29
CA HIS A 39 14.95 2.97 9.50
C HIS A 39 16.39 3.46 9.52
N SER A 40 16.71 4.39 10.42
CA SER A 40 18.08 4.65 10.79
C SER A 40 18.69 3.32 11.25
N SER A 41 19.73 2.86 10.54
CA SER A 41 20.56 1.71 10.90
C SER A 41 21.44 2.00 12.14
N GLY A 42 20.91 2.74 13.11
CA GLY A 42 21.68 3.51 14.08
C GLY A 42 21.36 3.30 15.56
N GLU A 43 20.48 2.38 15.96
CA GLU A 43 20.28 2.06 17.38
C GLU A 43 20.74 0.63 17.70
N LYS A 44 22.04 0.52 17.99
CA LYS A 44 22.60 -0.57 18.79
C LYS A 44 22.17 -0.34 20.25
N GLY A 45 20.95 -0.73 20.59
CA GLY A 45 20.42 -0.64 21.95
C GLY A 45 19.47 -1.79 22.25
N ALA A 46 19.98 -2.77 22.99
CA ALA A 46 19.28 -3.81 23.75
C ALA A 46 18.20 -4.66 23.03
N SER A 47 18.61 -5.91 22.71
CA SER A 47 17.77 -7.10 22.55
C SER A 47 16.49 -6.99 21.70
N ALA A 48 16.61 -7.17 20.38
CA ALA A 48 15.49 -7.64 19.57
C ALA A 48 16.01 -8.42 18.36
N ARG A 49 15.45 -9.61 18.15
CA ARG A 49 15.80 -10.60 17.13
C ARG A 49 15.97 -9.95 15.75
N ALA A 50 17.10 -10.24 15.11
CA ALA A 50 17.53 -9.63 13.85
C ALA A 50 16.66 -9.95 12.62
N ASP A 51 15.64 -10.80 12.74
CA ASP A 51 14.94 -11.38 11.57
C ASP A 51 13.61 -10.72 11.19
N HIS A 52 13.12 -9.71 11.93
CA HIS A 52 11.74 -9.23 11.77
C HIS A 52 11.52 -7.71 11.77
N LYS A 53 12.51 -6.89 11.41
CA LYS A 53 12.22 -5.48 11.05
C LYS A 53 11.64 -5.39 9.65
N LYS A 54 10.40 -5.87 9.48
CA LYS A 54 9.55 -5.60 8.30
C LYS A 54 9.11 -4.14 8.35
N GLY A 55 10.02 -3.23 8.03
CA GLY A 55 9.64 -1.87 7.70
C GLY A 55 8.80 -1.90 6.44
N CYS A 56 7.53 -1.50 6.55
CA CYS A 56 6.69 -1.25 5.39
C CYS A 56 7.30 -0.03 4.68
N CYS A 57 7.75 -0.18 3.43
CA CYS A 57 8.20 0.90 2.52
C CYS A 57 9.71 1.18 2.47
N SER A 58 10.53 0.12 2.43
CA SER A 58 11.96 0.25 2.10
C SER A 58 12.19 0.44 0.59
N VAL A 59 13.38 0.91 0.22
CA VAL A 59 13.85 0.94 -1.18
C VAL A 59 13.77 -0.46 -1.80
N GLN A 60 14.07 -1.50 -1.01
CA GLN A 60 14.03 -2.89 -1.46
C GLN A 60 12.62 -3.35 -1.81
N ASP A 61 11.61 -2.97 -1.03
CA ASP A 61 10.20 -3.29 -1.33
C ASP A 61 9.73 -2.67 -2.66
N ALA A 62 10.15 -1.43 -2.92
CA ALA A 62 9.87 -0.76 -4.19
C ALA A 62 10.51 -1.50 -5.37
N TRP A 63 11.75 -1.98 -5.20
CA TRP A 63 12.44 -2.80 -6.20
C TRP A 63 11.75 -4.15 -6.43
N ASP A 64 11.31 -4.84 -5.38
CA ASP A 64 10.62 -6.12 -5.54
C ASP A 64 9.27 -5.93 -6.23
N ALA A 65 8.51 -4.87 -5.88
CA ALA A 65 7.29 -4.52 -6.58
C ALA A 65 7.56 -4.21 -8.07
N ARG A 66 8.61 -3.45 -8.37
CA ARG A 66 9.03 -3.13 -9.74
C ARG A 66 9.39 -4.38 -10.53
N ARG A 67 10.19 -5.30 -9.96
CA ARG A 67 10.59 -6.55 -10.61
C ARG A 67 9.40 -7.43 -10.97
N VAL A 68 8.40 -7.49 -10.08
CA VAL A 68 7.15 -8.21 -10.36
C VAL A 68 6.40 -7.54 -11.51
N ALA A 69 6.26 -6.21 -11.48
CA ALA A 69 5.60 -5.46 -12.54
C ALA A 69 6.28 -5.66 -13.91
N ASP A 70 7.61 -5.56 -13.96
CA ASP A 70 8.40 -5.78 -15.18
C ASP A 70 8.21 -7.22 -15.71
N ARG A 71 8.23 -8.23 -14.83
CA ARG A 71 7.98 -9.63 -15.22
C ARG A 71 6.56 -9.85 -15.74
N LEU A 72 5.60 -9.07 -15.27
CA LEU A 72 4.22 -9.10 -15.75
C LEU A 72 3.99 -8.19 -16.96
N GLY A 73 4.96 -7.38 -17.36
CA GLY A 73 4.80 -6.40 -18.44
C GLY A 73 3.71 -5.37 -18.16
N ILE A 74 3.55 -4.96 -16.90
CA ILE A 74 2.56 -3.95 -16.49
C ILE A 74 3.26 -2.62 -16.14
N PRO A 75 2.65 -1.46 -16.45
CA PRO A 75 3.18 -0.17 -16.01
C PRO A 75 3.31 -0.11 -14.49
N PHE A 76 4.34 0.60 -14.00
CA PHE A 76 4.62 0.72 -12.57
C PHE A 76 5.06 2.12 -12.18
N TYR A 77 4.40 2.68 -11.17
CA TYR A 77 4.69 4.00 -10.61
C TYR A 77 5.07 3.88 -9.14
N ALA A 78 6.10 4.61 -8.72
CA ALA A 78 6.42 4.81 -7.31
C ALA A 78 6.09 6.25 -6.94
N LEU A 79 5.08 6.44 -6.10
CA LEU A 79 4.59 7.76 -5.71
C LEU A 79 5.01 8.10 -4.29
N ASP A 80 5.26 9.38 -4.07
CA ASP A 80 5.60 9.92 -2.77
C ASP A 80 4.32 10.25 -1.99
N PHE A 81 4.14 9.60 -0.84
CA PHE A 81 3.02 9.83 0.07
C PHE A 81 3.52 10.14 1.49
N ARG A 82 4.70 10.75 1.61
CA ARG A 82 5.29 11.11 2.90
C ARG A 82 4.41 12.04 3.72
N ALA A 83 3.94 13.13 3.11
CA ALA A 83 3.14 14.13 3.81
C ALA A 83 1.81 13.55 4.34
N GLU A 84 1.15 12.70 3.57
CA GLU A 84 -0.09 12.04 3.97
C GLU A 84 0.16 10.96 5.02
N PHE A 85 1.31 10.31 4.99
CA PHE A 85 1.71 9.38 6.02
C PHE A 85 2.10 10.07 7.33
N ASP A 86 2.80 11.21 7.28
CA ASP A 86 3.14 12.01 8.46
C ASP A 86 1.87 12.41 9.23
N ARG A 87 0.80 12.77 8.53
CA ARG A 87 -0.51 13.03 9.16
C ARG A 87 -1.07 11.84 9.94
N ILE A 88 -0.80 10.61 9.50
CA ILE A 88 -1.22 9.38 10.22
C ILE A 88 -0.35 9.19 11.47
N ILE A 89 0.94 9.56 11.40
CA ILE A 89 1.85 9.56 12.54
C ILE A 89 1.43 10.62 13.57
N ASP A 90 1.07 11.82 13.14
CA ASP A 90 0.56 12.88 14.02
C ASP A 90 -0.71 12.41 14.75
N TYR A 91 -1.67 11.85 14.02
CA TYR A 91 -2.86 11.22 14.61
C TYR A 91 -2.48 10.16 15.66
N PHE A 92 -1.56 9.26 15.31
CA PHE A 92 -1.13 8.21 16.21
C PHE A 92 -0.52 8.77 17.50
N ALA A 93 0.40 9.72 17.39
CA ALA A 93 1.06 10.36 18.54
C ALA A 93 0.07 11.13 19.42
N ASP A 94 -0.82 11.94 18.82
CA ASP A 94 -1.82 12.72 19.54
C ASP A 94 -2.78 11.85 20.36
N GLU A 95 -3.19 10.70 19.82
CA GLU A 95 -4.08 9.78 20.53
C GLU A 95 -3.38 9.11 21.73
N TYR A 96 -2.08 8.82 21.62
CA TYR A 96 -1.29 8.35 22.76
C TYR A 96 -1.12 9.41 23.84
N VAL A 97 -0.87 10.67 23.47
CA VAL A 97 -0.79 11.79 24.42
C VAL A 97 -2.09 11.92 25.23
N ARG A 98 -3.22 11.52 24.64
CA ARG A 98 -4.54 11.53 25.29
C ARG A 98 -4.87 10.24 26.05
N GLY A 99 -3.91 9.34 26.23
CA GLY A 99 -4.07 8.09 26.97
C GLY A 99 -4.91 7.03 26.25
N ARG A 100 -5.05 7.11 24.93
CA ARG A 100 -5.78 6.12 24.12
C ARG A 100 -4.82 5.16 23.41
N THR A 101 -5.37 4.05 22.92
CA THR A 101 -4.67 3.08 22.08
C THR A 101 -5.20 3.17 20.65
N PRO A 102 -4.64 4.06 19.81
CA PRO A 102 -5.11 4.25 18.44
C PRO A 102 -4.75 3.08 17.52
N ASN A 103 -5.50 2.92 16.43
CA ASN A 103 -5.17 2.01 15.34
C ASN A 103 -4.82 2.81 14.07
N PRO A 104 -3.53 3.06 13.79
CA PRO A 104 -3.11 3.85 12.63
C PRO A 104 -3.36 3.11 11.31
N CYS A 105 -3.46 1.78 11.33
CA CYS A 105 -3.72 0.99 10.12
C CYS A 105 -5.12 1.23 9.55
N VAL A 106 -6.12 1.42 10.42
CA VAL A 106 -7.49 1.79 10.00
C VAL A 106 -7.47 3.14 9.30
N VAL A 107 -6.81 4.13 9.90
CA VAL A 107 -6.68 5.48 9.33
C VAL A 107 -5.89 5.46 8.02
N CYS A 108 -4.80 4.70 7.94
CA CYS A 108 -4.02 4.51 6.73
C CYS A 108 -4.85 3.92 5.58
N ASN A 109 -5.68 2.92 5.86
CA ASN A 109 -6.58 2.38 4.84
C ASN A 109 -7.53 3.47 4.33
N THR A 110 -8.18 4.23 5.22
CA THR A 110 -9.14 5.26 4.83
C THR A 110 -8.50 6.43 4.08
N TRP A 111 -7.42 7.01 4.61
CA TRP A 111 -6.85 8.25 4.07
C TRP A 111 -5.89 7.98 2.91
N LEU A 112 -5.06 6.94 3.01
CA LEU A 112 -3.99 6.67 2.05
C LEU A 112 -4.44 5.66 0.99
N LYS A 113 -4.80 4.44 1.41
CA LYS A 113 -4.99 3.32 0.48
C LYS A 113 -6.28 3.36 -0.31
N PHE A 114 -7.35 3.88 0.27
CA PHE A 114 -8.64 4.03 -0.40
C PHE A 114 -8.98 5.50 -0.69
N GLY A 115 -8.29 6.45 -0.05
CA GLY A 115 -8.38 7.88 -0.35
C GLY A 115 -7.41 8.28 -1.46
N GLN A 116 -6.16 8.56 -1.11
CA GLN A 116 -5.15 9.05 -2.06
C GLN A 116 -4.90 8.13 -3.27
N LEU A 117 -4.88 6.81 -3.06
CA LEU A 117 -4.76 5.86 -4.18
C LEU A 117 -5.90 6.02 -5.19
N TRP A 118 -7.12 6.25 -4.70
CA TRP A 118 -8.29 6.41 -5.54
C TRP A 118 -8.21 7.72 -6.33
N GLU A 119 -7.79 8.81 -5.70
CA GLU A 119 -7.57 10.08 -6.40
C GLU A 119 -6.53 9.95 -7.51
N PHE A 120 -5.43 9.23 -7.27
CA PHE A 120 -4.46 8.93 -8.32
C PHE A 120 -5.04 8.02 -9.41
N ALA A 121 -5.80 6.99 -9.04
CA ALA A 121 -6.41 6.07 -9.99
C ALA A 121 -7.38 6.78 -10.94
N ARG A 122 -8.12 7.78 -10.44
CA ARG A 122 -8.98 8.64 -11.26
C ARG A 122 -8.21 9.45 -12.30
N GLN A 123 -7.01 9.92 -11.97
CA GLN A 123 -6.15 10.63 -12.93
C GLN A 123 -5.65 9.72 -14.06
N LEU A 124 -5.60 8.40 -13.81
CA LEU A 124 -5.28 7.39 -14.81
C LEU A 124 -6.52 6.81 -15.51
N GLU A 125 -7.71 7.38 -15.25
CA GLU A 125 -8.98 6.91 -15.79
C GLU A 125 -9.24 5.42 -15.47
N ALA A 126 -8.82 4.98 -14.28
CA ALA A 126 -9.03 3.61 -13.84
C ALA A 126 -10.48 3.41 -13.35
N ASP A 127 -11.05 2.25 -13.68
CA ASP A 127 -12.37 1.85 -13.23
C ASP A 127 -12.36 1.39 -11.76
N TYR A 128 -11.24 0.79 -11.33
CA TYR A 128 -11.09 0.20 -10.00
C TYR A 128 -9.71 0.42 -9.42
N ILE A 129 -9.64 0.38 -8.09
CA ILE A 129 -8.40 0.13 -7.35
C ILE A 129 -8.41 -1.29 -6.79
N ALA A 130 -7.22 -1.87 -6.67
CA ALA A 130 -7.01 -3.17 -6.06
C ALA A 130 -5.89 -3.12 -5.03
N THR A 131 -5.91 -4.07 -4.09
CA THR A 131 -4.88 -4.25 -3.06
C THR A 131 -4.66 -5.73 -2.79
N GLY A 132 -3.62 -6.07 -2.01
CA GLY A 132 -3.40 -7.42 -1.48
C GLY A 132 -4.18 -7.74 -0.21
N HIS A 133 -5.21 -6.97 0.18
CA HIS A 133 -5.96 -7.27 1.40
C HIS A 133 -6.80 -8.53 1.25
N TYR A 134 -6.81 -9.35 2.28
CA TYR A 134 -7.69 -10.51 2.41
C TYR A 134 -9.08 -10.07 2.85
N ALA A 135 -9.81 -9.46 1.93
CA ALA A 135 -11.19 -9.05 2.10
C ALA A 135 -11.98 -9.36 0.81
N ARG A 136 -13.31 -9.43 0.93
CA ARG A 136 -14.19 -9.64 -0.21
C ARG A 136 -15.29 -8.59 -0.18
N ILE A 137 -15.48 -7.93 -1.31
CA ILE A 137 -16.65 -7.07 -1.54
C ILE A 137 -17.78 -8.01 -1.96
N ILE A 138 -18.86 -8.04 -1.18
CA ILE A 138 -20.06 -8.82 -1.47
C ILE A 138 -21.17 -7.81 -1.74
N PRO A 139 -21.75 -7.79 -2.95
CA PRO A 139 -22.88 -6.91 -3.25
C PRO A 139 -24.04 -7.22 -2.30
N GLY A 140 -24.47 -6.21 -1.55
CA GLY A 140 -25.66 -6.29 -0.71
C GLY A 140 -26.88 -5.67 -1.41
N PRO A 141 -28.10 -5.89 -0.89
CA PRO A 141 -29.32 -5.25 -1.39
C PRO A 141 -29.27 -3.70 -1.36
N GLN A 142 -28.39 -3.13 -0.53
CA GLN A 142 -28.19 -1.68 -0.39
C GLN A 142 -26.91 -1.18 -1.06
N GLY A 143 -26.24 -2.01 -1.87
CA GLY A 143 -24.99 -1.68 -2.56
C GLY A 143 -23.75 -2.42 -2.04
N ALA A 144 -22.61 -2.07 -2.62
CA ALA A 144 -21.24 -2.44 -2.22
C ALA A 144 -20.56 -1.24 -1.56
#